data_AF-A0A497DHP3-F1
#
_entry.id   AF-A0A497DHP3-F1
#
_cell.length_a   1.000
_cell.length_b   1.000
_cell.length_c   1.000
_cell.angle_alpha   90.00
_cell.angle_beta   90.00
_cell.angle_gamma   90.00
#
_symmetry.space_group_name_H-M   'P 1'
#
loop_
_entity.id
_entity.type
_entity.pdbx_description
1 polymer ?
#
loop_
_entity_poly.entity_id
_entity_poly.type
_entity_poly.pdbx_seq_one_letter_code
_entity_poly.pdbx_strand_id
1 'polypeptide(L)'
;MKKIFTFLLVIVAIAAKAQHYPFPQHTSYHTHIKPNQFTQDQLDSQVKSYYDAWKAKYLINGCESNHYYVFFDSGNTNTVSEAMGYGMMIVPLMAGYDPDAKTIFDGLFRYFKAHPSHIMPHLMAWKQITGCVNSNGPDSATDGDIDIAFGLLLAHAQWGSDGPINYFQEALLIIKDLMGDNASEGDINQDYASIKLGDWVQSGSYMTGTRTSDFITDHFRAFGCAIHDTAWYDVINQCYNLIDTIQTSYSPQTGLLPDFIIDVDNHPKPANPNYLEGDLDGNYSYNACRDPWRLANDYLISGDERARDAVLKIDHWLVESAEGSTNNVHAGYYLDGSVAAGWSDNSFTAPFTVGAMLDTANQEWLNKLYSRILQANTANGGYYDNTLRLLSMITISGNYWVPSCDILNSTPHIPGSMSQPFELFPIPSRGILTVKLNESLTAGRKAVEIVNNLGQTVCNKRLQNNNSTLINLSNKPKGIYFILLKSEDGVCLGKRKFILK
;
A
#
# COMPACT_ATOMS: atom_id res chain seq x y z
N MET A 1 23.04 -55.15 40.76
CA MET A 1 22.02 -54.42 40.00
C MET A 1 22.30 -52.92 40.08
N LYS A 2 22.95 -52.34 39.06
CA LYS A 2 23.01 -50.88 38.86
C LYS A 2 22.48 -50.60 37.46
N LYS A 3 21.26 -50.09 37.36
CA LYS A 3 20.65 -49.67 36.10
C LYS A 3 21.29 -48.35 35.69
N ILE A 4 22.01 -48.35 34.58
CA ILE A 4 22.49 -47.13 33.93
C ILE A 4 21.33 -46.66 33.05
N PHE A 5 20.73 -45.53 33.40
CA PHE A 5 19.77 -44.82 32.56
C PHE A 5 20.56 -43.87 31.65
N THR A 6 20.57 -44.17 30.35
CA THR A 6 21.10 -43.25 29.33
C THR A 6 20.00 -42.25 29.01
N PHE A 7 20.16 -41.00 29.43
CA PHE A 7 19.29 -39.89 29.01
C PHE A 7 19.69 -39.46 27.60
N LEU A 8 18.82 -39.69 26.62
CA LEU A 8 18.98 -39.18 25.27
C LEU A 8 18.48 -37.72 25.26
N LEU A 9 19.43 -36.77 25.25
CA LEU A 9 19.12 -35.35 25.12
C LEU A 9 18.78 -35.06 23.65
N VAL A 10 17.49 -34.99 23.32
CA VAL A 10 17.04 -34.53 22.00
C VAL A 10 17.11 -33.00 21.98
N ILE A 11 18.20 -32.46 21.41
CA ILE A 11 18.30 -31.03 21.11
C ILE A 11 17.47 -30.78 19.85
N VAL A 12 16.22 -30.36 20.01
CA VAL A 12 15.46 -29.75 18.92
C VAL A 12 16.01 -28.33 18.76
N ALA A 13 16.92 -28.15 17.80
CA ALA A 13 17.34 -26.82 17.37
C ALA A 13 16.17 -26.18 16.62
N ILE A 14 15.32 -25.45 17.34
CA ILE A 14 14.38 -24.52 16.70
C ILE A 14 15.26 -23.41 16.13
N ALA A 15 15.50 -23.42 14.82
CA ALA A 15 16.08 -22.29 14.13
C ALA A 15 15.09 -21.13 14.28
N ALA A 16 15.32 -20.27 15.28
CA ALA A 16 14.66 -18.97 15.34
C ALA A 16 14.97 -18.27 14.01
N LYS A 17 13.95 -18.05 13.18
CA LYS A 17 14.14 -17.29 11.94
C LYS A 17 14.57 -15.89 12.35
N ALA A 18 15.80 -15.52 12.03
CA ALA A 18 16.33 -14.21 12.34
C ALA A 18 15.45 -13.13 11.70
N GLN A 19 15.08 -12.14 12.49
CA GLN A 19 14.30 -10.97 12.07
C GLN A 19 15.30 -9.95 11.52
N HIS A 20 15.16 -9.49 10.28
CA HIS A 20 16.09 -8.50 9.72
C HIS A 20 15.83 -7.08 10.23
N TYR A 21 14.56 -6.72 10.47
CA TYR A 21 14.15 -5.42 11.01
C TYR A 21 13.35 -5.63 12.31
N PRO A 22 13.96 -6.13 13.40
CA PRO A 22 13.23 -6.39 14.64
C PRO A 22 12.74 -5.08 15.28
N PHE A 23 11.53 -5.08 15.82
CA PHE A 23 11.03 -4.00 16.67
C PHE A 23 11.86 -3.92 17.97
N PRO A 24 12.24 -2.72 18.44
CA PRO A 24 12.02 -1.41 17.80
C PRO A 24 13.10 -1.09 16.75
N GLN A 25 12.72 -0.40 15.68
CA GLN A 25 13.62 -0.02 14.58
C GLN A 25 14.26 1.36 14.75
N HIS A 26 13.59 2.27 15.47
CA HIS A 26 14.07 3.66 15.64
C HIS A 26 14.44 4.32 14.31
N THR A 27 13.58 4.15 13.30
CA THR A 27 13.74 4.67 11.95
C THR A 27 14.12 6.15 11.97
N SER A 28 15.18 6.50 11.25
CA SER A 28 15.60 7.88 11.09
C SER A 28 14.71 8.57 10.05
N TYR A 29 13.67 9.26 10.51
CA TYR A 29 12.84 10.08 9.63
C TYR A 29 13.52 11.38 9.20
N HIS A 30 12.94 12.02 8.19
CA HIS A 30 13.19 13.43 7.87
C HIS A 30 12.87 14.35 9.06
N THR A 31 13.11 15.65 8.97
CA THR A 31 12.89 16.63 10.05
C THR A 31 11.54 16.44 10.75
N HIS A 32 11.57 16.07 12.04
CA HIS A 32 10.38 15.78 12.84
C HIS A 32 10.66 16.00 14.33
N ILE A 33 9.58 16.00 15.11
CA ILE A 33 9.61 15.89 16.57
C ILE A 33 8.88 14.63 17.04
N LYS A 34 9.21 14.17 18.25
CA LYS A 34 8.51 13.11 18.98
C LYS A 34 7.98 13.65 20.30
N PRO A 35 7.03 12.98 20.98
CA PRO A 35 6.63 13.35 22.33
C PRO A 35 7.85 13.35 23.26
N ASN A 36 8.20 14.51 23.81
CA ASN A 36 9.44 14.68 24.58
C ASN A 36 9.25 14.54 26.11
N GLN A 37 8.01 14.25 26.52
CA GLN A 37 7.64 13.91 27.91
C GLN A 37 7.89 12.44 28.27
N PHE A 38 8.33 11.64 27.30
CA PHE A 38 8.67 10.23 27.44
C PHE A 38 10.05 9.96 26.86
N THR A 39 10.78 9.01 27.42
CA THR A 39 12.00 8.47 26.80
C THR A 39 11.64 7.57 25.61
N GLN A 40 12.59 7.32 24.71
CA GLN A 40 12.38 6.39 23.59
C GLN A 40 11.95 4.99 24.08
N ASP A 41 12.59 4.46 25.13
CA ASP A 41 12.21 3.17 25.73
C ASP A 41 10.77 3.16 26.26
N GLN A 42 10.29 4.30 26.79
CA GLN A 42 8.90 4.43 27.23
C GLN A 42 7.94 4.43 26.04
N LEU A 43 8.26 5.15 24.96
CA LEU A 43 7.46 5.12 23.73
C LEU A 43 7.37 3.70 23.16
N ASP A 44 8.50 2.98 23.08
CA ASP A 44 8.52 1.60 22.59
C ASP A 44 7.71 0.67 23.49
N SER A 45 7.82 0.82 24.81
CA SER A 45 7.05 0.03 25.78
C SER A 45 5.55 0.29 25.69
N GLN A 46 5.15 1.53 25.42
CA GLN A 46 3.75 1.92 25.21
C GLN A 46 3.20 1.28 23.93
N VAL A 47 3.97 1.28 22.83
CA VAL A 47 3.57 0.58 21.59
C VAL A 47 3.44 -0.92 21.83
N LYS A 48 4.42 -1.56 22.48
CA LYS A 48 4.39 -3.00 22.81
C LYS A 48 3.14 -3.37 23.61
N SER A 49 2.88 -2.65 24.69
CA SER A 49 1.69 -2.88 25.53
C SER A 49 0.39 -2.67 24.76
N TYR A 50 0.34 -1.68 23.88
CA TYR A 50 -0.85 -1.40 23.09
C TYR A 50 -1.06 -2.43 21.99
N TYR A 51 0.01 -2.90 21.34
CA TYR A 51 0.00 -4.00 20.40
C TYR A 51 -0.53 -5.29 21.03
N ASP A 52 -0.07 -5.65 22.23
CA ASP A 52 -0.55 -6.87 22.90
C ASP A 52 -2.07 -6.83 23.14
N ALA A 53 -2.58 -5.67 23.57
CA ALA A 53 -4.01 -5.46 23.76
C ALA A 53 -4.79 -5.52 22.43
N TRP A 54 -4.26 -4.89 21.38
CA TRP A 54 -4.85 -4.92 20.04
C TRP A 54 -4.87 -6.35 19.47
N LYS A 55 -3.73 -7.06 19.53
CA LYS A 55 -3.58 -8.45 19.08
C LYS A 55 -4.57 -9.36 19.80
N ALA A 56 -4.66 -9.26 21.12
CA ALA A 56 -5.58 -10.09 21.91
C ALA A 56 -7.05 -9.87 21.57
N LYS A 57 -7.43 -8.66 21.16
CA LYS A 57 -8.83 -8.31 20.85
C LYS A 57 -9.20 -8.59 19.40
N TYR A 58 -8.31 -8.28 18.45
CA TYR A 58 -8.66 -8.23 17.04
C TYR A 58 -8.04 -9.34 16.20
N LEU A 59 -6.92 -9.94 16.61
CA LEU A 59 -6.29 -10.98 15.79
C LEU A 59 -6.90 -12.36 16.11
N ILE A 60 -7.69 -12.89 15.17
CA ILE A 60 -8.41 -14.15 15.36
C ILE A 60 -7.78 -15.25 14.51
N ASN A 61 -7.35 -16.35 15.14
CA ASN A 61 -7.06 -17.60 14.44
C ASN A 61 -8.39 -18.33 14.19
N GLY A 62 -8.81 -18.43 12.92
CA GLY A 62 -10.13 -18.97 12.60
C GLY A 62 -10.35 -19.21 11.12
N CYS A 63 -11.52 -19.77 10.78
CA CYS A 63 -11.91 -20.27 9.45
C CYS A 63 -11.19 -21.56 9.05
N GLU A 64 -9.86 -21.54 9.13
CA GLU A 64 -9.01 -22.74 9.07
C GLU A 64 -7.94 -22.67 10.16
N SER A 65 -7.39 -23.82 10.55
CA SER A 65 -6.43 -23.90 11.67
C SER A 65 -5.17 -23.04 11.50
N ASN A 66 -4.77 -22.76 10.26
CA ASN A 66 -3.59 -21.98 9.90
C ASN A 66 -3.95 -20.59 9.33
N HIS A 67 -5.21 -20.15 9.43
CA HIS A 67 -5.66 -18.83 8.97
C HIS A 67 -5.77 -17.85 10.14
N TYR A 68 -5.45 -16.60 9.87
CA TYR A 68 -5.68 -15.49 10.78
C TYR A 68 -6.46 -14.39 10.04
N TYR A 69 -7.29 -13.65 10.75
CA TYR A 69 -7.91 -12.43 10.23
C TYR A 69 -7.98 -11.36 11.33
N VAL A 70 -8.17 -10.11 10.92
CA VAL A 70 -8.38 -8.99 11.85
C VAL A 70 -9.88 -8.78 12.02
N PHE A 71 -10.39 -8.96 13.23
CA PHE A 71 -11.81 -8.86 13.52
C PHE A 71 -12.28 -7.40 13.47
N PHE A 72 -13.26 -7.13 12.60
CA PHE A 72 -13.82 -5.80 12.37
C PHE A 72 -14.75 -5.31 13.49
N ASP A 73 -15.17 -6.20 14.40
CA ASP A 73 -15.93 -5.82 15.60
C ASP A 73 -17.27 -5.12 15.31
N SER A 74 -18.00 -5.54 14.25
CA SER A 74 -19.31 -4.96 13.91
C SER A 74 -20.29 -5.95 13.26
N GLY A 75 -21.43 -6.15 13.92
CA GLY A 75 -22.55 -6.93 13.41
C GLY A 75 -22.17 -8.37 13.04
N ASN A 76 -22.51 -8.80 11.83
CA ASN A 76 -22.13 -10.10 11.28
C ASN A 76 -20.84 -10.05 10.45
N THR A 77 -20.13 -8.92 10.45
CA THR A 77 -18.88 -8.74 9.70
C THR A 77 -17.74 -9.35 10.49
N ASN A 78 -17.05 -10.33 9.90
CA ASN A 78 -15.84 -10.88 10.50
C ASN A 78 -14.66 -9.94 10.22
N THR A 79 -14.42 -9.60 8.95
CA THR A 79 -13.35 -8.70 8.54
C THR A 79 -13.72 -7.96 7.26
N VAL A 80 -12.96 -6.91 6.97
CA VAL A 80 -12.89 -6.25 5.67
C VAL A 80 -11.44 -6.27 5.16
N SER A 81 -11.22 -6.06 3.86
CA SER A 81 -9.87 -6.03 3.29
C SER A 81 -9.00 -4.94 3.91
N GLU A 82 -9.58 -3.79 4.28
CA GLU A 82 -8.89 -2.73 5.05
C GLU A 82 -8.28 -3.28 6.36
N ALA A 83 -9.06 -4.03 7.14
CA ALA A 83 -8.61 -4.62 8.39
C ALA A 83 -7.50 -5.65 8.17
N MET A 84 -7.60 -6.42 7.09
CA MET A 84 -6.54 -7.34 6.69
C MET A 84 -5.26 -6.60 6.31
N GLY A 85 -5.36 -5.53 5.52
CA GLY A 85 -4.25 -4.66 5.16
C GLY A 85 -3.54 -4.09 6.40
N TYR A 86 -4.30 -3.52 7.33
CA TYR A 86 -3.74 -3.00 8.59
C TYR A 86 -3.02 -4.08 9.39
N GLY A 87 -3.62 -5.26 9.54
CA GLY A 87 -2.96 -6.39 10.19
C GLY A 87 -1.67 -6.82 9.51
N MET A 88 -1.68 -6.86 8.17
CA MET A 88 -0.52 -7.23 7.36
C MET A 88 0.58 -6.15 7.36
N MET A 89 0.29 -4.89 7.70
CA MET A 89 1.31 -3.90 8.01
C MET A 89 1.84 -4.00 9.45
N ILE A 90 0.93 -4.08 10.42
CA ILE A 90 1.27 -4.06 11.86
C ILE A 90 2.18 -5.24 12.23
N VAL A 91 1.83 -6.46 11.78
CA VAL A 91 2.51 -7.68 12.22
C VAL A 91 4.01 -7.70 11.85
N PRO A 92 4.45 -7.42 10.61
CA PRO A 92 5.88 -7.34 10.30
C PRO A 92 6.57 -6.17 11.02
N LEU A 93 5.91 -5.02 11.21
CA LEU A 93 6.46 -3.89 11.98
C LEU A 93 6.71 -4.25 13.46
N MET A 94 5.94 -5.18 14.02
CA MET A 94 6.06 -5.65 15.40
C MET A 94 6.90 -6.93 15.55
N ALA A 95 7.40 -7.48 14.44
CA ALA A 95 8.22 -8.68 14.46
C ALA A 95 9.53 -8.44 15.21
N GLY A 96 10.01 -9.44 15.94
CA GLY A 96 11.15 -9.29 16.86
C GLY A 96 10.73 -8.94 18.29
N TYR A 97 9.67 -8.15 18.47
CA TYR A 97 8.95 -8.11 19.74
C TYR A 97 7.99 -9.31 19.85
N ASP A 98 7.12 -9.49 18.85
CA ASP A 98 6.23 -10.64 18.81
C ASP A 98 6.94 -11.87 18.22
N PRO A 99 7.21 -12.92 19.03
CA PRO A 99 7.85 -14.14 18.53
C PRO A 99 6.98 -14.90 17.51
N ASP A 100 5.66 -14.69 17.52
CA ASP A 100 4.72 -15.36 16.62
C ASP A 100 4.44 -14.57 15.33
N ALA A 101 5.03 -13.38 15.17
CA ALA A 101 4.72 -12.45 14.08
C ALA A 101 4.73 -13.11 12.70
N LYS A 102 5.75 -13.94 12.42
CA LYS A 102 5.82 -14.63 11.12
C LYS A 102 4.69 -15.65 10.93
N THR A 103 4.37 -16.42 11.97
CA THR A 103 3.29 -17.42 11.93
C THR A 103 1.94 -16.75 11.68
N ILE A 104 1.72 -15.63 12.36
CA ILE A 104 0.52 -14.81 12.23
C ILE A 104 0.43 -14.23 10.82
N PHE A 105 1.50 -13.59 10.34
CA PHE A 105 1.53 -13.01 9.00
C PHE A 105 1.27 -14.04 7.91
N ASP A 106 1.93 -15.21 8.00
CA ASP A 106 1.70 -16.32 7.07
C ASP A 106 0.22 -16.77 7.07
N GLY A 107 -0.46 -16.66 8.20
CA GLY A 107 -1.87 -17.00 8.31
C GLY A 107 -2.83 -15.91 7.86
N LEU A 108 -2.49 -14.62 8.06
CA LEU A 108 -3.20 -13.50 7.45
C LEU A 108 -3.13 -13.59 5.92
N PHE A 109 -1.95 -13.89 5.38
CA PHE A 109 -1.75 -14.12 3.96
C PHE A 109 -2.62 -15.28 3.44
N ARG A 110 -2.64 -16.43 4.12
CA ARG A 110 -3.48 -17.56 3.69
C ARG A 110 -4.98 -17.23 3.73
N TYR A 111 -5.43 -16.48 4.73
CA TYR A 111 -6.80 -15.97 4.77
C TYR A 111 -7.08 -15.08 3.56
N PHE A 112 -6.22 -14.11 3.29
CA PHE A 112 -6.32 -13.25 2.10
C PHE A 112 -6.43 -14.07 0.80
N LYS A 113 -5.52 -15.04 0.59
CA LYS A 113 -5.54 -15.90 -0.62
C LYS A 113 -6.81 -16.76 -0.74
N ALA A 114 -7.50 -17.05 0.35
CA ALA A 114 -8.75 -17.81 0.34
C ALA A 114 -9.98 -16.96 -0.03
N HIS A 115 -9.85 -15.63 -0.07
CA HIS A 115 -10.94 -14.70 -0.34
C HIS A 115 -10.61 -13.74 -1.49
N PRO A 116 -10.34 -14.26 -2.71
CA PRO A 116 -10.03 -13.41 -3.85
C PRO A 116 -11.23 -12.54 -4.25
N SER A 117 -10.97 -11.35 -4.77
CA SER A 117 -11.97 -10.61 -5.54
C SER A 117 -12.40 -11.44 -6.74
N HIS A 118 -13.67 -11.35 -7.11
CA HIS A 118 -14.19 -12.05 -8.28
C HIS A 118 -13.79 -11.39 -9.61
N ILE A 119 -13.34 -10.13 -9.59
CA ILE A 119 -12.89 -9.39 -10.77
C ILE A 119 -11.38 -9.61 -10.97
N MET A 120 -10.56 -9.23 -9.99
CA MET A 120 -9.10 -9.43 -10.02
C MET A 120 -8.67 -10.45 -8.96
N PRO A 121 -8.37 -11.72 -9.32
CA PRO A 121 -8.16 -12.79 -8.33
C PRO A 121 -6.93 -12.66 -7.42
N HIS A 122 -5.99 -11.74 -7.71
CA HIS A 122 -4.92 -11.42 -6.76
C HIS A 122 -5.32 -10.32 -5.76
N LEU A 123 -6.43 -9.61 -5.96
CA LEU A 123 -6.99 -8.67 -4.99
C LEU A 123 -7.92 -9.40 -4.02
N MET A 124 -8.26 -8.77 -2.90
CA MET A 124 -9.09 -9.34 -1.86
C MET A 124 -10.55 -8.92 -2.02
N ALA A 125 -11.49 -9.85 -1.87
CA ALA A 125 -12.89 -9.49 -1.69
C ALA A 125 -13.02 -8.61 -0.43
N TRP A 126 -13.67 -7.46 -0.56
CA TRP A 126 -13.58 -6.38 0.43
C TRP A 126 -14.18 -6.71 1.80
N LYS A 127 -15.08 -7.70 1.89
CA LYS A 127 -15.79 -8.02 3.13
C LYS A 127 -16.11 -9.52 3.28
N GLN A 128 -15.80 -10.05 4.45
CA GLN A 128 -16.18 -11.39 4.88
C GLN A 128 -17.10 -11.33 6.10
N ILE A 129 -18.16 -12.13 6.07
CA ILE A 129 -19.16 -12.24 7.14
C ILE A 129 -18.98 -13.53 7.96
N THR A 130 -19.81 -13.71 8.99
CA THR A 130 -19.86 -14.92 9.81
C THR A 130 -19.80 -16.20 8.97
N GLY A 131 -18.95 -17.13 9.38
CA GLY A 131 -18.64 -18.34 8.62
C GLY A 131 -17.53 -18.15 7.58
N CYS A 132 -16.89 -16.97 7.54
CA CYS A 132 -15.78 -16.65 6.64
C CYS A 132 -16.19 -16.74 5.16
N VAL A 133 -17.38 -16.20 4.88
CA VAL A 133 -17.95 -16.18 3.54
C VAL A 133 -17.82 -14.76 3.02
N ASN A 134 -17.40 -14.60 1.77
CA ASN A 134 -17.44 -13.29 1.11
C ASN A 134 -18.88 -12.77 1.09
N SER A 135 -19.09 -11.50 1.38
CA SER A 135 -20.39 -10.88 1.16
C SER A 135 -20.76 -10.84 -0.33
N ASN A 136 -22.02 -10.59 -0.63
CA ASN A 136 -22.45 -10.31 -2.01
C ASN A 136 -21.69 -9.10 -2.56
N GLY A 137 -21.37 -9.12 -3.86
CA GLY A 137 -20.42 -8.17 -4.45
C GLY A 137 -19.02 -8.38 -3.88
N PRO A 138 -18.39 -9.56 -4.08
CA PRO A 138 -17.04 -9.85 -3.62
C PRO A 138 -16.01 -9.16 -4.52
N ASP A 139 -16.18 -7.86 -4.70
CA ASP A 139 -15.26 -6.94 -5.36
C ASP A 139 -14.16 -6.51 -4.39
N SER A 140 -13.15 -5.82 -4.90
CA SER A 140 -12.06 -5.28 -4.08
C SER A 140 -12.39 -3.92 -3.45
N ALA A 141 -11.56 -3.52 -2.48
CA ALA A 141 -11.51 -2.15 -1.96
C ALA A 141 -10.04 -1.73 -1.90
N THR A 142 -9.73 -0.65 -2.60
CA THR A 142 -8.36 -0.34 -3.03
C THR A 142 -7.37 -0.09 -1.90
N ASP A 143 -7.79 0.58 -0.82
CA ASP A 143 -6.97 0.80 0.37
C ASP A 143 -6.52 -0.51 1.02
N GLY A 144 -7.43 -1.48 1.13
CA GLY A 144 -7.11 -2.81 1.65
C GLY A 144 -6.03 -3.51 0.82
N ASP A 145 -6.15 -3.50 -0.51
CA ASP A 145 -5.20 -4.16 -1.39
C ASP A 145 -3.84 -3.45 -1.46
N ILE A 146 -3.81 -2.11 -1.39
CA ILE A 146 -2.57 -1.33 -1.26
C ILE A 146 -1.82 -1.74 0.02
N ASP A 147 -2.50 -1.78 1.16
CA ASP A 147 -1.87 -2.15 2.43
C ASP A 147 -1.45 -3.63 2.47
N ILE A 148 -2.20 -4.54 1.85
CA ILE A 148 -1.82 -5.96 1.72
C ILE A 148 -0.55 -6.10 0.88
N ALA A 149 -0.48 -5.44 -0.28
CA ALA A 149 0.70 -5.44 -1.14
C ALA A 149 1.93 -4.89 -0.39
N PHE A 150 1.76 -3.78 0.33
CA PHE A 150 2.84 -3.20 1.13
C PHE A 150 3.25 -4.08 2.30
N GLY A 151 2.29 -4.70 3.01
CA GLY A 151 2.55 -5.69 4.06
C GLY A 151 3.39 -6.87 3.57
N LEU A 152 3.19 -7.32 2.32
CA LEU A 152 4.03 -8.34 1.70
C LEU A 152 5.45 -7.85 1.37
N LEU A 153 5.63 -6.59 0.98
CA LEU A 153 6.96 -5.99 0.84
C LEU A 153 7.68 -5.85 2.19
N LEU A 154 6.96 -5.48 3.26
CA LEU A 154 7.49 -5.50 4.63
C LEU A 154 7.92 -6.91 5.04
N ALA A 155 7.07 -7.91 4.81
CA ALA A 155 7.38 -9.31 5.11
C ALA A 155 8.60 -9.84 4.33
N HIS A 156 8.73 -9.44 3.06
CA HIS A 156 9.91 -9.74 2.26
C HIS A 156 11.17 -9.17 2.90
N ALA A 157 11.18 -7.89 3.28
CA ALA A 157 12.33 -7.29 3.95
C ALA A 157 12.62 -7.96 5.32
N GLN A 158 11.56 -8.27 6.08
CA GLN A 158 11.65 -8.82 7.43
C GLN A 158 12.22 -10.25 7.46
N TRP A 159 11.75 -11.12 6.55
CA TRP A 159 11.96 -12.57 6.62
C TRP A 159 12.57 -13.19 5.36
N GLY A 160 12.76 -12.40 4.29
CA GLY A 160 13.13 -12.91 2.97
C GLY A 160 11.98 -13.67 2.29
N SER A 161 12.21 -14.06 1.02
CA SER A 161 11.20 -14.73 0.17
C SER A 161 11.55 -16.17 -0.24
N ASP A 162 12.60 -16.75 0.34
CA ASP A 162 13.05 -18.12 0.03
C ASP A 162 12.28 -19.20 0.80
N GLY A 163 11.30 -18.79 1.61
CA GLY A 163 10.46 -19.68 2.40
C GLY A 163 9.28 -20.29 1.62
N PRO A 164 8.35 -20.96 2.32
CA PRO A 164 7.15 -21.55 1.71
C PRO A 164 6.21 -20.53 1.05
N ILE A 165 6.26 -19.27 1.51
CA ILE A 165 5.55 -18.14 0.91
C ILE A 165 6.61 -17.21 0.35
N ASN A 166 6.53 -16.93 -0.95
CA ASN A 166 7.36 -15.94 -1.61
C ASN A 166 6.66 -14.58 -1.55
N TYR A 167 6.87 -13.85 -0.45
CA TYR A 167 6.16 -12.59 -0.20
C TYR A 167 6.38 -11.57 -1.30
N PHE A 168 7.62 -11.45 -1.79
CA PHE A 168 7.95 -10.52 -2.85
C PHE A 168 7.16 -10.84 -4.12
N GLN A 169 7.15 -12.10 -4.55
CA GLN A 169 6.40 -12.49 -5.74
C GLN A 169 4.90 -12.25 -5.61
N GLU A 170 4.32 -12.54 -4.44
CA GLU A 170 2.89 -12.26 -4.19
C GLU A 170 2.62 -10.75 -4.20
N ALA A 171 3.51 -9.93 -3.62
CA ALA A 171 3.41 -8.47 -3.70
C ALA A 171 3.41 -7.98 -5.16
N LEU A 172 4.32 -8.48 -6.00
CA LEU A 172 4.40 -8.04 -7.41
C LEU A 172 3.12 -8.37 -8.19
N LEU A 173 2.44 -9.49 -7.87
CA LEU A 173 1.17 -9.84 -8.50
C LEU A 173 0.08 -8.82 -8.14
N ILE A 174 -0.05 -8.49 -6.85
CA ILE A 174 -1.03 -7.50 -6.37
C ILE A 174 -0.72 -6.13 -6.95
N ILE A 175 0.53 -5.67 -6.88
CA ILE A 175 0.95 -4.35 -7.39
C ILE A 175 0.64 -4.23 -8.89
N LYS A 176 0.85 -5.29 -9.67
CA LYS A 176 0.48 -5.28 -11.09
C LYS A 176 -1.03 -5.23 -11.29
N ASP A 177 -1.79 -6.01 -10.53
CA ASP A 177 -3.25 -6.03 -10.62
C ASP A 177 -3.86 -4.69 -10.18
N LEU A 178 -3.28 -4.02 -9.17
CA LEU A 178 -3.63 -2.64 -8.79
C LEU A 178 -3.45 -1.68 -9.97
N MET A 179 -2.31 -1.72 -10.68
CA MET A 179 -2.10 -0.85 -11.84
C MET A 179 -3.04 -1.18 -13.02
N GLY A 180 -3.33 -2.47 -13.22
CA GLY A 180 -4.13 -2.96 -14.35
C GLY A 180 -3.40 -2.87 -15.70
N ASP A 181 -4.01 -3.41 -16.76
CA ASP A 181 -3.48 -3.29 -18.14
C ASP A 181 -4.04 -2.05 -18.88
N ASN A 182 -5.13 -1.46 -18.38
CA ASN A 182 -5.76 -0.23 -18.89
C ASN A 182 -6.65 0.43 -17.80
N ALA A 183 -7.21 1.62 -18.08
CA ALA A 183 -8.00 2.39 -17.13
C ALA A 183 -9.23 1.66 -16.54
N SER A 184 -9.84 0.75 -17.30
CA SER A 184 -11.03 -0.01 -16.87
C SER A 184 -10.68 -1.28 -16.06
N GLU A 185 -9.40 -1.62 -15.93
CA GLU A 185 -8.91 -2.77 -15.19
C GLU A 185 -8.10 -2.31 -13.96
N GLY A 186 -8.02 -3.17 -12.94
CA GLY A 186 -7.30 -2.85 -11.69
C GLY A 186 -7.93 -1.71 -10.90
N ASP A 187 -7.13 -1.11 -10.03
CA ASP A 187 -7.53 -0.09 -9.04
C ASP A 187 -6.94 1.29 -9.35
N ILE A 188 -6.05 1.39 -10.34
CA ILE A 188 -5.53 2.67 -10.84
C ILE A 188 -6.18 2.99 -12.18
N ASN A 189 -6.80 4.18 -12.28
CA ASN A 189 -7.22 4.72 -13.55
C ASN A 189 -5.99 5.31 -14.28
N GLN A 190 -5.44 4.55 -15.22
CA GLN A 190 -4.24 4.95 -15.98
C GLN A 190 -4.42 6.16 -16.89
N ASP A 191 -5.64 6.54 -17.26
CA ASP A 191 -5.88 7.72 -18.10
C ASP A 191 -5.66 9.03 -17.31
N TYR A 192 -5.91 8.99 -16.00
CA TYR A 192 -5.80 10.15 -15.10
C TYR A 192 -4.75 9.97 -14.00
N ALA A 193 -4.08 8.81 -13.94
CA ALA A 193 -3.21 8.39 -12.85
C ALA A 193 -3.87 8.50 -11.45
N SER A 194 -5.19 8.32 -11.38
CA SER A 194 -5.98 8.46 -10.15
C SER A 194 -6.35 7.10 -9.56
N ILE A 195 -6.55 7.04 -8.25
CA ILE A 195 -6.91 5.83 -7.52
C ILE A 195 -8.43 5.62 -7.60
N LYS A 196 -8.87 4.45 -8.03
CA LYS A 196 -10.29 4.05 -8.05
C LYS A 196 -10.70 3.53 -6.67
N LEU A 197 -12.00 3.36 -6.45
CA LEU A 197 -12.55 2.93 -5.16
C LEU A 197 -12.45 1.40 -4.94
N GLY A 198 -12.16 0.67 -6.00
CA GLY A 198 -12.04 -0.79 -6.06
C GLY A 198 -12.08 -1.25 -7.53
N ASP A 199 -11.81 -2.53 -7.75
CA ASP A 199 -11.73 -3.14 -9.09
C ASP A 199 -13.08 -3.20 -9.83
N TRP A 200 -14.17 -3.01 -9.09
CA TRP A 200 -15.54 -2.87 -9.62
C TRP A 200 -15.76 -1.58 -10.40
N VAL A 201 -14.88 -0.58 -10.23
CA VAL A 201 -14.93 0.66 -10.99
C VAL A 201 -14.31 0.44 -12.38
N GLN A 202 -15.15 -0.07 -13.29
CA GLN A 202 -14.76 -0.38 -14.68
C GLN A 202 -15.36 0.61 -15.70
N SER A 203 -16.47 1.27 -15.35
CA SER A 203 -17.13 2.28 -16.18
C SER A 203 -18.07 3.17 -15.34
N GLY A 204 -18.63 4.21 -15.97
CA GLY A 204 -19.63 5.08 -15.34
C GLY A 204 -19.04 6.18 -14.47
N SER A 205 -19.87 6.77 -13.60
CA SER A 205 -19.54 7.97 -12.82
C SER A 205 -18.47 7.78 -11.75
N TYR A 206 -18.19 6.54 -11.35
CA TYR A 206 -17.13 6.25 -10.37
C TYR A 206 -15.73 6.25 -11.00
N MET A 207 -15.60 6.21 -12.34
CA MET A 207 -14.30 6.22 -13.03
C MET A 207 -13.46 7.46 -12.75
N THR A 208 -14.12 8.56 -12.40
CA THR A 208 -13.50 9.85 -12.09
C THR A 208 -13.65 10.22 -10.62
N GLY A 209 -14.01 9.25 -9.78
CA GLY A 209 -14.05 9.37 -8.32
C GLY A 209 -12.84 8.74 -7.67
N THR A 210 -12.41 9.31 -6.55
CA THR A 210 -11.31 8.78 -5.74
C THR A 210 -11.55 9.08 -4.26
N ARG A 211 -10.94 8.27 -3.39
CA ARG A 211 -11.00 8.42 -1.94
C ARG A 211 -9.65 8.95 -1.44
N THR A 212 -9.66 10.04 -0.69
CA THR A 212 -8.44 10.76 -0.30
C THR A 212 -7.53 9.95 0.62
N SER A 213 -8.14 9.11 1.48
CA SER A 213 -7.41 8.20 2.36
C SER A 213 -6.63 7.10 1.64
N ASP A 214 -6.84 6.94 0.34
CA ASP A 214 -6.14 5.97 -0.51
C ASP A 214 -4.90 6.60 -1.16
N PHE A 215 -4.61 7.89 -0.88
CA PHE A 215 -3.40 8.58 -1.29
C PHE A 215 -2.20 8.15 -0.42
N ILE A 216 -1.91 6.85 -0.45
CA ILE A 216 -0.87 6.19 0.37
C ILE A 216 0.47 6.25 -0.39
N THR A 217 1.00 7.47 -0.53
CA THR A 217 2.07 7.80 -1.49
C THR A 217 3.42 7.14 -1.18
N ASP A 218 3.74 6.87 0.08
CA ASP A 218 4.96 6.16 0.45
C ASP A 218 4.93 4.68 0.00
N HIS A 219 3.75 4.05 0.02
CA HIS A 219 3.56 2.70 -0.51
C HIS A 219 3.74 2.68 -2.03
N PHE A 220 3.22 3.68 -2.74
CA PHE A 220 3.41 3.80 -4.19
C PHE A 220 4.89 3.97 -4.58
N ARG A 221 5.72 4.62 -3.75
CA ARG A 221 7.18 4.64 -3.96
C ARG A 221 7.79 3.25 -3.83
N ALA A 222 7.39 2.51 -2.79
CA ALA A 222 7.84 1.13 -2.61
C ALA A 222 7.40 0.24 -3.79
N PHE A 223 6.20 0.43 -4.32
CA PHE A 223 5.70 -0.28 -5.50
C PHE A 223 6.52 0.03 -6.75
N GLY A 224 6.73 1.31 -7.05
CA GLY A 224 7.57 1.75 -8.17
C GLY A 224 8.99 1.19 -8.11
N CYS A 225 9.56 1.07 -6.90
CA CYS A 225 10.84 0.40 -6.71
C CYS A 225 10.74 -1.12 -6.93
N ALA A 226 9.77 -1.81 -6.31
CA ALA A 226 9.63 -3.26 -6.36
C ALA A 226 9.40 -3.82 -7.78
N ILE A 227 8.61 -3.13 -8.62
CA ILE A 227 8.30 -3.59 -9.99
C ILE A 227 9.05 -2.81 -11.08
N HIS A 228 9.89 -1.84 -10.72
CA HIS A 228 10.59 -0.93 -11.64
C HIS A 228 9.65 -0.21 -12.63
N ASP A 229 8.47 0.19 -12.16
CA ASP A 229 7.48 0.90 -12.97
C ASP A 229 7.35 2.36 -12.51
N THR A 230 7.67 3.27 -13.42
CA THR A 230 7.61 4.70 -13.14
C THR A 230 6.19 5.25 -13.08
N ALA A 231 5.18 4.50 -13.56
CA ALA A 231 3.78 4.93 -13.52
C ALA A 231 3.29 5.22 -12.09
N TRP A 232 3.85 4.54 -11.07
CA TRP A 232 3.56 4.84 -9.68
C TRP A 232 3.96 6.25 -9.24
N TYR A 233 4.99 6.85 -9.86
CA TYR A 233 5.32 8.25 -9.61
C TYR A 233 4.33 9.23 -10.24
N ASP A 234 3.70 8.86 -11.37
CA ASP A 234 2.62 9.64 -11.95
C ASP A 234 1.39 9.62 -11.03
N VAL A 235 1.09 8.46 -10.42
CA VAL A 235 0.04 8.33 -9.40
C VAL A 235 0.32 9.20 -8.17
N ILE A 236 1.55 9.18 -7.65
CA ILE A 236 1.97 10.05 -6.53
C ILE A 236 1.79 11.53 -6.89
N ASN A 237 2.23 11.93 -8.09
CA ASN A 237 2.10 13.32 -8.53
C ASN A 237 0.63 13.72 -8.64
N GLN A 238 -0.23 12.83 -9.13
CA GLN A 238 -1.65 13.09 -9.22
C GLN A 238 -2.31 13.21 -7.84
N CYS A 239 -1.94 12.37 -6.86
CA CYS A 239 -2.41 12.52 -5.48
C CYS A 239 -2.13 13.94 -4.96
N TYR A 240 -0.88 14.42 -5.09
CA TYR A 240 -0.52 15.75 -4.62
C TYR A 240 -1.17 16.89 -5.42
N ASN A 241 -1.40 16.72 -6.72
CA ASN A 241 -2.14 17.69 -7.53
C ASN A 241 -3.61 17.81 -7.06
N LEU A 242 -4.25 16.68 -6.75
CA LEU A 242 -5.63 16.66 -6.25
C LEU A 242 -5.72 17.27 -4.84
N ILE A 243 -4.79 16.91 -3.95
CA ILE A 243 -4.67 17.51 -2.61
C ILE A 243 -4.54 19.03 -2.72
N ASP A 244 -3.61 19.53 -3.53
CA ASP A 244 -3.40 20.97 -3.70
C ASP A 244 -4.64 21.68 -4.27
N THR A 245 -5.31 21.05 -5.26
CA THR A 245 -6.54 21.56 -5.85
C THR A 245 -7.64 21.72 -4.80
N ILE A 246 -7.85 20.68 -3.96
CA ILE A 246 -8.85 20.69 -2.90
C ILE A 246 -8.52 21.73 -1.83
N GLN A 247 -7.29 21.70 -1.32
CA GLN A 247 -6.86 22.63 -0.28
C GLN A 247 -6.91 24.08 -0.74
N THR A 248 -6.61 24.36 -2.01
CA THR A 248 -6.63 25.74 -2.53
C THR A 248 -8.04 26.22 -2.82
N SER A 249 -8.92 25.36 -3.32
CA SER A 249 -10.22 25.78 -3.86
C SER A 249 -11.39 25.57 -2.91
N TYR A 250 -11.32 24.58 -2.02
CA TYR A 250 -12.45 24.11 -1.21
C TYR A 250 -12.19 24.14 0.31
N SER A 251 -10.93 24.06 0.73
CA SER A 251 -10.54 24.14 2.15
C SER A 251 -9.36 25.09 2.41
N PRO A 252 -9.32 26.32 1.84
CA PRO A 252 -8.15 27.21 1.94
C PRO A 252 -7.81 27.65 3.37
N GLN A 253 -8.76 27.59 4.29
CA GLN A 253 -8.54 27.93 5.70
C GLN A 253 -8.09 26.76 6.56
N THR A 254 -8.43 25.53 6.14
CA THR A 254 -8.32 24.36 7.00
C THR A 254 -7.36 23.31 6.48
N GLY A 255 -7.07 23.30 5.17
CA GLY A 255 -6.34 22.23 4.52
C GLY A 255 -7.06 20.87 4.52
N LEU A 256 -8.27 20.77 5.08
CA LEU A 256 -8.98 19.50 5.18
C LEU A 256 -9.29 18.91 3.81
N LEU A 257 -9.26 17.59 3.73
CA LEU A 257 -9.59 16.84 2.53
C LEU A 257 -10.97 16.14 2.72
N PRO A 258 -11.80 16.03 1.68
CA PRO A 258 -13.06 15.31 1.78
C PRO A 258 -12.82 13.81 1.77
N ASP A 259 -13.76 13.00 2.28
CA ASP A 259 -13.73 11.54 2.13
C ASP A 259 -13.56 11.14 0.65
N PHE A 260 -14.31 11.78 -0.26
CA PHE A 260 -14.25 11.51 -1.69
C PHE A 260 -14.09 12.79 -2.53
N ILE A 261 -13.29 12.66 -3.60
CA ILE A 261 -13.16 13.65 -4.69
C ILE A 261 -13.81 13.05 -5.94
N ILE A 262 -14.54 13.87 -6.69
CA ILE A 262 -15.12 13.51 -8.01
C ILE A 262 -14.60 14.44 -9.11
N ASP A 263 -14.87 14.08 -10.36
CA ASP A 263 -14.51 14.82 -11.57
C ASP A 263 -12.99 15.07 -11.70
N VAL A 264 -12.17 14.07 -11.31
CA VAL A 264 -10.68 14.14 -11.35
C VAL A 264 -10.10 14.36 -12.76
N ASP A 265 -10.88 14.10 -13.79
CA ASP A 265 -10.52 14.25 -15.21
C ASP A 265 -10.66 15.68 -15.73
N ASN A 266 -11.33 16.56 -14.99
CA ASN A 266 -11.68 17.89 -15.46
C ASN A 266 -11.63 18.96 -14.36
N HIS A 267 -12.61 18.97 -13.45
CA HIS A 267 -12.71 19.95 -12.36
C HIS A 267 -12.83 19.24 -11.01
N PRO A 268 -11.71 18.73 -10.46
CA PRO A 268 -11.73 17.99 -9.20
C PRO A 268 -12.41 18.78 -8.10
N LYS A 269 -13.33 18.13 -7.38
CA LYS A 269 -14.10 18.76 -6.30
C LYS A 269 -14.55 17.73 -5.26
N PRO A 270 -14.90 18.17 -4.05
CA PRO A 270 -15.52 17.28 -3.06
C PRO A 270 -16.78 16.61 -3.61
N ALA A 271 -16.97 15.34 -3.27
CA ALA A 271 -18.15 14.59 -3.69
C ALA A 271 -19.45 15.21 -3.15
N ASN A 272 -20.56 14.93 -3.82
CA ASN A 272 -21.87 15.27 -3.27
C ASN A 272 -22.20 14.36 -2.07
N PRO A 273 -23.06 14.79 -1.14
CA PRO A 273 -23.61 13.92 -0.11
C PRO A 273 -24.21 12.63 -0.70
N ASN A 274 -23.97 11.49 -0.05
CA ASN A 274 -24.41 10.15 -0.48
C ASN A 274 -23.88 9.75 -1.86
N TYR A 275 -22.66 10.17 -2.18
CA TYR A 275 -21.95 9.70 -3.36
C TYR A 275 -21.69 8.19 -3.27
N LEU A 276 -21.26 7.70 -2.11
CA LEU A 276 -21.04 6.29 -1.83
C LEU A 276 -21.51 5.88 -0.42
N GLU A 277 -21.15 6.63 0.63
CA GLU A 277 -21.23 6.13 2.01
C GLU A 277 -22.19 6.93 2.91
N GLY A 278 -22.29 8.25 2.72
CA GLY A 278 -23.25 9.05 3.48
C GLY A 278 -23.19 10.55 3.25
N ASP A 279 -23.89 11.29 4.12
CA ASP A 279 -24.09 12.74 3.96
C ASP A 279 -22.78 13.55 4.02
N LEU A 280 -21.70 12.98 4.57
CA LEU A 280 -20.40 13.64 4.74
C LEU A 280 -19.36 13.23 3.68
N ASP A 281 -19.74 12.53 2.60
CA ASP A 281 -18.79 12.08 1.56
C ASP A 281 -17.94 13.20 0.95
N GLY A 282 -18.47 14.43 0.90
CA GLY A 282 -17.74 15.63 0.44
C GLY A 282 -17.02 16.41 1.53
N ASN A 283 -16.85 15.84 2.73
CA ASN A 283 -16.30 16.51 3.91
C ASN A 283 -15.29 15.62 4.64
N TYR A 284 -14.62 16.15 5.65
CA TYR A 284 -13.61 15.42 6.40
C TYR A 284 -14.28 14.51 7.44
N SER A 285 -14.39 13.22 7.12
CA SER A 285 -15.12 12.22 7.92
C SER A 285 -14.27 10.94 8.10
N TYR A 286 -14.92 9.80 8.33
CA TYR A 286 -14.26 8.56 8.76
C TYR A 286 -13.31 7.97 7.71
N ASN A 287 -13.40 8.34 6.42
CA ASN A 287 -12.35 7.99 5.47
C ASN A 287 -11.16 8.94 5.60
N ALA A 288 -11.38 10.25 5.40
CA ALA A 288 -10.35 11.29 5.37
C ALA A 288 -9.62 11.48 6.71
N CYS A 289 -10.16 10.95 7.82
CA CYS A 289 -9.48 10.95 9.11
C CYS A 289 -8.07 10.30 9.05
N ARG A 290 -7.82 9.44 8.05
CA ARG A 290 -6.52 8.77 7.84
C ARG A 290 -5.48 9.65 7.13
N ASP A 291 -5.90 10.70 6.43
CA ASP A 291 -5.03 11.51 5.56
C ASP A 291 -3.82 12.10 6.30
N PRO A 292 -3.95 12.69 7.51
CA PRO A 292 -2.80 13.21 8.23
C PRO A 292 -1.74 12.15 8.51
N TRP A 293 -2.16 10.91 8.79
CA TRP A 293 -1.24 9.80 9.02
C TRP A 293 -0.58 9.32 7.72
N ARG A 294 -1.37 9.08 6.67
CA ARG A 294 -0.86 8.58 5.38
C ARG A 294 0.13 9.56 4.74
N LEU A 295 -0.23 10.84 4.70
CA LEU A 295 0.61 11.87 4.09
C LEU A 295 1.83 12.20 4.96
N ALA A 296 1.69 12.22 6.28
CA ALA A 296 2.84 12.45 7.16
C ALA A 296 3.88 11.32 7.04
N ASN A 297 3.44 10.06 6.91
CA ASN A 297 4.34 8.94 6.66
C ASN A 297 5.20 9.16 5.40
N ASP A 298 4.64 9.68 4.30
CA ASP A 298 5.44 9.95 3.09
C ASP A 298 6.49 11.03 3.33
N TYR A 299 6.16 12.12 4.03
CA TYR A 299 7.18 13.12 4.37
C TYR A 299 8.24 12.56 5.32
N LEU A 300 7.83 11.84 6.37
CA LEU A 300 8.77 11.27 7.35
C LEU A 300 9.77 10.31 6.71
N ILE A 301 9.34 9.53 5.72
CA ILE A 301 10.19 8.54 5.04
C ILE A 301 10.97 9.14 3.87
N SER A 302 10.31 9.91 3.00
CA SER A 302 10.89 10.36 1.71
C SER A 302 11.39 11.80 1.72
N GLY A 303 10.91 12.63 2.65
CA GLY A 303 11.16 14.07 2.67
C GLY A 303 10.36 14.88 1.63
N ASP A 304 9.34 14.30 0.97
CA ASP A 304 8.54 15.03 -0.03
C ASP A 304 7.78 16.20 0.62
N GLU A 305 8.20 17.42 0.27
CA GLU A 305 7.65 18.64 0.87
C GLU A 305 6.17 18.85 0.56
N ARG A 306 5.63 18.25 -0.53
CA ARG A 306 4.20 18.35 -0.84
C ARG A 306 3.35 17.65 0.22
N ALA A 307 3.83 16.52 0.77
CA ALA A 307 3.16 15.85 1.89
C ALA A 307 3.23 16.69 3.16
N ARG A 308 4.41 17.26 3.47
CA ARG A 308 4.58 18.16 4.62
C ARG A 308 3.62 19.32 4.55
N ASP A 309 3.60 20.03 3.42
CA ASP A 309 2.82 21.25 3.26
C ASP A 309 1.31 20.95 3.32
N ALA A 310 0.88 19.80 2.78
CA ALA A 310 -0.51 19.35 2.88
C ALA A 310 -0.92 19.08 4.34
N VAL A 311 -0.10 18.36 5.10
CA VAL A 311 -0.36 18.01 6.50
C VAL A 311 -0.28 19.23 7.41
N LEU A 312 0.69 20.13 7.21
CA LEU A 312 0.85 21.31 8.05
C LEU A 312 -0.31 22.30 7.92
N LYS A 313 -0.94 22.42 6.74
CA LYS A 313 -2.18 23.23 6.61
C LYS A 313 -3.29 22.69 7.52
N ILE A 314 -3.46 21.37 7.58
CA ILE A 314 -4.43 20.70 8.45
C ILE A 314 -4.07 20.92 9.92
N ASP A 315 -2.82 20.65 10.29
CA ASP A 315 -2.40 20.71 11.68
C ASP A 315 -2.42 22.14 12.25
N HIS A 316 -1.97 23.14 11.49
CA HIS A 316 -2.01 24.54 11.92
C HIS A 316 -3.45 25.02 12.18
N TRP A 317 -4.38 24.69 11.29
CA TRP A 317 -5.80 24.96 11.51
C TRP A 317 -6.35 24.20 12.73
N LEU A 318 -5.99 22.94 12.91
CA LEU A 318 -6.47 22.14 14.03
C LEU A 318 -6.02 22.72 15.37
N VAL A 319 -4.75 23.11 15.50
CA VAL A 319 -4.21 23.73 16.71
C VAL A 319 -4.96 25.01 17.06
N GLU A 320 -5.22 25.87 16.07
CA GLU A 320 -5.93 27.13 16.23
C GLU A 320 -7.40 26.89 16.61
N SER A 321 -8.11 26.07 15.83
CA SER A 321 -9.53 25.77 16.04
C SER A 321 -9.80 25.01 17.35
N ALA A 322 -8.83 24.21 17.81
CA ALA A 322 -8.93 23.52 19.09
C ALA A 322 -8.59 24.41 20.29
N GLU A 323 -8.12 25.65 20.07
CA GLU A 323 -7.61 26.55 21.11
C GLU A 323 -6.54 25.88 22.00
N GLY A 324 -5.72 25.00 21.40
CA GLY A 324 -4.71 24.21 22.10
C GLY A 324 -5.27 23.15 23.09
N SER A 325 -6.58 22.89 23.06
CA SER A 325 -7.27 21.90 23.89
C SER A 325 -7.63 20.66 23.07
N THR A 326 -7.09 19.50 23.45
CA THR A 326 -7.36 18.25 22.72
C THR A 326 -8.83 17.81 22.84
N ASN A 327 -9.60 18.36 23.77
CA ASN A 327 -11.05 18.11 23.90
C ASN A 327 -11.88 18.70 22.74
N ASN A 328 -11.31 19.64 22.00
CA ASN A 328 -11.94 20.26 20.84
C ASN A 328 -11.54 19.58 19.52
N VAL A 329 -10.93 18.39 19.61
CA VAL A 329 -10.70 17.51 18.46
C VAL A 329 -11.91 16.58 18.30
N HIS A 330 -12.58 16.68 17.15
CA HIS A 330 -13.86 16.08 16.86
C HIS A 330 -13.77 14.97 15.81
N ALA A 331 -14.81 14.14 15.72
CA ALA A 331 -14.89 12.99 14.83
C ALA A 331 -15.50 13.33 13.45
N GLY A 332 -15.32 14.57 12.97
CA GLY A 332 -15.78 15.00 11.65
C GLY A 332 -15.96 16.51 11.52
N TYR A 333 -15.58 17.04 10.38
CA TYR A 333 -15.59 18.47 10.07
C TYR A 333 -16.07 18.73 8.64
N TYR A 334 -16.82 19.81 8.44
CA TYR A 334 -16.99 20.38 7.11
C TYR A 334 -15.66 20.98 6.64
N LEU A 335 -15.47 21.12 5.33
CA LEU A 335 -14.20 21.62 4.78
C LEU A 335 -13.87 23.08 5.18
N ASP A 336 -14.87 23.84 5.62
CA ASP A 336 -14.67 25.18 6.20
C ASP A 336 -14.21 25.17 7.67
N GLY A 337 -14.14 23.99 8.29
CA GLY A 337 -13.68 23.77 9.66
C GLY A 337 -14.80 23.74 10.70
N SER A 338 -16.05 23.94 10.31
CA SER A 338 -17.18 23.78 11.23
C SER A 338 -17.37 22.30 11.61
N VAL A 339 -17.74 22.05 12.87
CA VAL A 339 -17.86 20.70 13.42
C VAL A 339 -19.09 20.00 12.84
N ALA A 340 -18.87 18.86 12.17
CA ALA A 340 -19.95 18.02 11.65
C ALA A 340 -20.40 16.95 12.66
N ALA A 341 -19.49 16.48 13.52
CA ALA A 341 -19.76 15.50 14.58
C ALA A 341 -19.22 15.98 15.93
N GLY A 342 -20.11 16.31 16.88
CA GLY A 342 -19.73 16.94 18.15
C GLY A 342 -19.01 16.06 19.17
N TRP A 343 -18.79 14.78 18.88
CA TRP A 343 -18.02 13.87 19.74
C TRP A 343 -16.57 13.74 19.26
N SER A 344 -15.72 13.11 20.08
CA SER A 344 -14.34 12.82 19.73
C SER A 344 -14.14 11.33 19.47
N ASP A 345 -13.19 11.01 18.60
CA ASP A 345 -12.81 9.64 18.26
C ASP A 345 -11.28 9.56 18.05
N ASN A 346 -10.68 8.42 18.41
CA ASN A 346 -9.24 8.20 18.22
C ASN A 346 -8.88 7.92 16.76
N SER A 347 -9.83 7.51 15.92
CA SER A 347 -9.60 7.44 14.46
C SER A 347 -9.22 8.80 13.86
N PHE A 348 -9.61 9.91 14.50
CA PHE A 348 -9.24 11.27 14.11
C PHE A 348 -8.03 11.77 14.92
N THR A 349 -8.11 11.63 16.25
CA THR A 349 -7.08 12.19 17.14
C THR A 349 -5.70 11.57 16.89
N ALA A 350 -5.62 10.27 16.61
CA ALA A 350 -4.33 9.60 16.43
C ALA A 350 -3.61 10.01 15.12
N PRO A 351 -4.26 10.03 13.94
CA PRO A 351 -3.66 10.59 12.74
C PRO A 351 -3.22 12.05 12.88
N PHE A 352 -4.02 12.91 13.51
CA PHE A 352 -3.60 14.29 13.79
C PHE A 352 -2.34 14.36 14.67
N THR A 353 -2.18 13.40 15.61
CA THR A 353 -0.96 13.30 16.43
C THR A 353 0.27 13.01 15.56
N VAL A 354 0.13 12.24 14.49
CA VAL A 354 1.22 12.02 13.51
C VAL A 354 1.52 13.32 12.76
N GLY A 355 0.48 14.05 12.31
CA GLY A 355 0.65 15.33 11.63
C GLY A 355 1.41 16.37 12.47
N ALA A 356 1.13 16.44 13.77
CA ALA A 356 1.82 17.32 14.72
C ALA A 356 3.34 17.06 14.83
N MET A 357 3.84 15.90 14.38
CA MET A 357 5.27 15.60 14.35
C MET A 357 6.05 16.46 13.36
N LEU A 358 5.39 17.06 12.36
CA LEU A 358 6.05 17.67 11.21
C LEU A 358 6.48 19.13 11.43
N ASP A 359 6.10 19.75 12.55
CA ASP A 359 6.50 21.10 12.92
C ASP A 359 7.13 21.12 14.30
N THR A 360 8.37 21.60 14.38
CA THR A 360 9.09 21.77 15.65
C THR A 360 8.39 22.71 16.64
N ALA A 361 7.54 23.63 16.15
CA ALA A 361 6.74 24.52 17.00
C ALA A 361 5.63 23.79 17.77
N ASN A 362 5.24 22.58 17.33
CA ASN A 362 4.11 21.83 17.89
C ASN A 362 4.45 20.97 19.10
N GLN A 363 5.64 21.10 19.69
CA GLN A 363 6.10 20.16 20.72
C GLN A 363 5.11 20.03 21.90
N GLU A 364 4.55 21.13 22.39
CA GLU A 364 3.54 21.09 23.47
C GLU A 364 2.22 20.48 23.00
N TRP A 365 1.81 20.77 21.75
CA TRP A 365 0.60 20.23 21.15
C TRP A 365 0.69 18.72 20.92
N LEU A 366 1.77 18.25 20.30
CA LEU A 366 2.10 16.84 20.11
C LEU A 366 2.08 16.08 21.44
N ASN A 367 2.67 16.67 22.48
CA ASN A 367 2.68 16.12 23.83
C ASN A 367 1.27 15.94 24.41
N LYS A 368 0.38 16.93 24.24
CA LYS A 368 -1.02 16.86 24.69
C LYS A 368 -1.81 15.81 23.92
N LEU A 369 -1.69 15.79 22.59
CA LEU A 369 -2.35 14.83 21.72
C LEU A 369 -1.91 13.40 22.04
N TYR A 370 -0.60 13.17 22.17
CA TYR A 370 -0.07 11.85 22.49
C TYR A 370 -0.54 11.36 23.88
N SER A 371 -0.58 12.25 24.87
CA SER A 371 -1.12 11.91 26.19
C SER A 371 -2.60 11.48 26.13
N ARG A 372 -3.40 12.14 25.29
CA ARG A 372 -4.83 11.81 25.10
C ARG A 372 -5.01 10.43 24.49
N ILE A 373 -4.33 10.13 23.38
CA ILE A 373 -4.47 8.82 22.74
C ILE A 373 -3.90 7.70 23.62
N LEU A 374 -2.86 7.96 24.42
CA LEU A 374 -2.30 6.98 25.34
C LEU A 374 -3.25 6.63 26.50
N GLN A 375 -4.01 7.60 27.01
CA GLN A 375 -4.94 7.41 28.13
C GLN A 375 -6.24 6.70 27.74
N ALA A 376 -6.59 6.65 26.44
CA ALA A 376 -7.83 6.04 26.01
C ALA A 376 -7.84 4.52 26.24
N ASN A 377 -8.95 3.98 26.75
CA ASN A 377 -9.08 2.57 27.04
C ASN A 377 -9.46 1.78 25.78
N THR A 378 -8.60 0.84 25.35
CA THR A 378 -8.83 -0.05 24.20
C THR A 378 -10.13 -0.85 24.29
N ALA A 379 -10.61 -1.16 25.50
CA ALA A 379 -11.87 -1.86 25.70
C ALA A 379 -13.10 -1.03 25.28
N ASN A 380 -13.00 0.30 25.29
CA ASN A 380 -14.10 1.21 24.98
C ASN A 380 -14.15 1.63 23.50
N GLY A 381 -13.09 1.39 22.74
CA GLY A 381 -13.02 1.64 21.29
C GLY A 381 -13.42 0.44 20.45
N GLY A 382 -13.80 0.69 19.20
CA GLY A 382 -14.04 -0.32 18.17
C GLY A 382 -12.75 -0.75 17.49
N TYR A 383 -12.85 -1.60 16.47
CA TYR A 383 -11.68 -2.03 15.69
C TYR A 383 -10.96 -0.83 15.04
N TYR A 384 -11.71 0.08 14.43
CA TYR A 384 -11.15 1.11 13.56
C TYR A 384 -10.28 2.12 14.31
N ASP A 385 -10.83 2.76 15.34
CA ASP A 385 -10.12 3.76 16.14
C ASP A 385 -8.93 3.15 16.91
N ASN A 386 -9.08 1.92 17.42
CA ASN A 386 -8.00 1.24 18.10
C ASN A 386 -6.85 0.86 17.15
N THR A 387 -7.16 0.49 15.90
CA THR A 387 -6.16 0.10 14.91
C THR A 387 -5.41 1.31 14.36
N LEU A 388 -6.11 2.39 13.99
CA LEU A 388 -5.47 3.63 13.56
C LEU A 388 -4.62 4.26 14.67
N ARG A 389 -5.04 4.11 15.93
CA ARG A 389 -4.21 4.49 17.08
C ARG A 389 -2.92 3.68 17.16
N LEU A 390 -2.95 2.36 16.96
CA LEU A 390 -1.73 1.53 16.98
C LEU A 390 -0.78 1.93 15.85
N LEU A 391 -1.29 2.05 14.62
CA LEU A 391 -0.51 2.46 13.46
C LEU A 391 0.14 3.84 13.67
N SER A 392 -0.62 4.80 14.19
CA SER A 392 -0.12 6.13 14.56
C SER A 392 0.96 6.05 15.64
N MET A 393 0.76 5.25 16.69
CA MET A 393 1.77 5.07 17.75
C MET A 393 3.06 4.41 17.25
N ILE A 394 2.98 3.49 16.28
CA ILE A 394 4.16 2.92 15.60
C ILE A 394 4.93 4.03 14.86
N THR A 395 4.26 4.91 14.11
CA THR A 395 4.92 6.08 13.49
C THR A 395 5.49 7.04 14.53
N ILE A 396 4.70 7.46 15.53
CA ILE A 396 5.11 8.47 16.53
C ILE A 396 6.34 8.02 17.34
N SER A 397 6.42 6.73 17.68
CA SER A 397 7.58 6.16 18.37
C SER A 397 8.81 6.03 17.46
N GLY A 398 8.69 6.26 16.16
CA GLY A 398 9.77 6.08 15.18
C GLY A 398 10.03 4.62 14.84
N ASN A 399 8.99 3.79 14.83
CA ASN A 399 9.11 2.37 14.52
C ASN A 399 8.38 1.96 13.24
N TYR A 400 7.74 2.91 12.54
CA TYR A 400 7.29 2.72 11.17
C TYR A 400 8.50 2.79 10.22
N TRP A 401 8.61 1.87 9.26
CA TRP A 401 9.66 1.85 8.26
C TRP A 401 9.12 1.33 6.93
N VAL A 402 9.76 1.75 5.85
CA VAL A 402 9.48 1.32 4.46
C VAL A 402 10.72 0.59 3.95
N PRO A 403 10.58 -0.58 3.28
CA PRO A 403 11.71 -1.25 2.68
C PRO A 403 12.42 -0.33 1.67
N SER A 404 13.74 -0.18 1.78
CA SER A 404 14.51 0.60 0.81
C SER A 404 14.48 -0.04 -0.57
N CYS A 405 14.62 0.78 -1.62
CA CYS A 405 14.69 0.27 -2.99
C CYS A 405 15.88 -0.69 -3.17
N ASP A 406 16.97 -0.52 -2.43
CA ASP A 406 18.09 -1.47 -2.46
C ASP A 406 17.67 -2.87 -1.98
N ILE A 407 16.88 -2.97 -0.90
CA ILE A 407 16.35 -4.26 -0.43
C ILE A 407 15.44 -4.86 -1.49
N LEU A 408 14.49 -4.07 -2.00
CA LEU A 408 13.51 -4.51 -3.01
C LEU A 408 14.17 -4.91 -4.34
N ASN A 409 15.33 -4.33 -4.68
CA ASN A 409 16.08 -4.62 -5.91
C ASN A 409 17.16 -5.69 -5.73
N SER A 410 17.61 -5.97 -4.49
CA SER A 410 18.71 -6.90 -4.19
C SER A 410 18.32 -8.37 -4.32
N THR A 411 17.03 -8.66 -4.34
CA THR A 411 16.52 -10.03 -4.45
C THR A 411 16.67 -10.49 -5.89
N PRO A 412 17.41 -11.58 -6.17
CA PRO A 412 17.44 -12.14 -7.51
C PRO A 412 15.99 -12.44 -7.89
N HIS A 413 15.50 -11.81 -8.96
CA HIS A 413 14.24 -12.25 -9.58
C HIS A 413 14.34 -13.77 -9.76
N ILE A 414 13.57 -14.54 -8.98
CA ILE A 414 13.44 -15.98 -9.22
C ILE A 414 12.96 -16.10 -10.66
N PRO A 415 13.75 -16.73 -11.56
CA PRO A 415 13.36 -16.87 -12.96
C PRO A 415 12.13 -17.77 -13.01
N GLY A 416 10.96 -17.16 -13.09
CA GLY A 416 9.68 -17.86 -12.99
C GLY A 416 8.46 -16.95 -13.05
N SER A 417 8.60 -15.67 -12.70
CA SER A 417 7.56 -14.67 -12.92
C SER A 417 8.17 -13.31 -13.26
N MET A 418 7.95 -12.92 -14.51
CA MET A 418 8.04 -11.56 -15.06
C MET A 418 9.38 -10.82 -15.03
N SER A 419 10.47 -11.48 -15.42
CA SER A 419 11.43 -10.76 -16.28
C SER A 419 10.72 -10.48 -17.61
N GLN A 420 10.79 -9.24 -18.13
CA GLN A 420 10.44 -9.00 -19.54
C GLN A 420 11.10 -10.11 -20.38
N PRO A 421 10.33 -10.83 -21.23
CA PRO A 421 10.83 -12.03 -21.89
C PRO A 421 12.01 -11.73 -22.82
N PHE A 422 12.18 -10.46 -23.16
CA PHE A 422 13.32 -9.93 -23.88
C PHE A 422 13.53 -8.43 -23.57
N GLU A 423 14.77 -7.98 -23.72
CA GLU A 423 15.16 -6.57 -23.72
C GLU A 423 15.25 -6.02 -25.15
N LEU A 424 15.11 -4.71 -25.27
CA LEU A 424 15.24 -3.96 -26.53
C LEU A 424 16.18 -2.79 -26.35
N PHE A 425 17.20 -2.70 -27.21
CA PHE A 425 18.14 -1.58 -27.18
C PHE A 425 18.73 -1.26 -28.57
N PRO A 426 18.87 0.02 -28.97
CA PRO A 426 18.42 1.22 -28.25
C PRO A 426 16.93 1.51 -28.44
N ILE A 427 16.29 2.12 -27.43
CA ILE A 427 14.96 2.75 -27.51
C ILE A 427 15.11 4.22 -27.05
N PRO A 428 14.73 5.22 -27.87
CA PRO A 428 14.23 5.12 -29.25
C PRO A 428 15.31 4.59 -30.21
N SER A 429 14.92 3.77 -31.20
CA SER A 429 15.83 3.22 -32.20
C SER A 429 15.99 4.17 -33.39
N ARG A 430 17.17 4.19 -34.02
CA ARG A 430 17.44 4.89 -35.30
C ARG A 430 17.41 3.93 -36.51
N GLY A 431 16.71 2.82 -36.39
CA GLY A 431 16.59 1.81 -37.45
C GLY A 431 17.33 0.51 -37.18
N ILE A 432 18.18 0.43 -36.16
CA ILE A 432 18.77 -0.84 -35.72
C ILE A 432 18.43 -1.04 -34.25
N LEU A 433 17.89 -2.20 -33.92
CA LEU A 433 17.55 -2.58 -32.56
C LEU A 433 18.02 -3.99 -32.26
N THR A 434 18.46 -4.21 -31.04
CA THR A 434 18.88 -5.50 -30.49
C THR A 434 17.74 -6.05 -29.65
N VAL A 435 17.31 -7.27 -29.95
CA VAL A 435 16.40 -8.06 -29.13
C VAL A 435 17.26 -9.04 -28.34
N LYS A 436 17.30 -8.93 -27.01
CA LYS A 436 18.04 -9.85 -26.15
C LYS A 436 17.07 -10.68 -25.33
N LEU A 437 17.06 -12.00 -25.52
CA LEU A 437 16.16 -12.89 -24.79
C LEU A 437 16.61 -13.05 -23.34
N ASN A 438 15.65 -13.21 -22.44
CA ASN A 438 15.96 -13.68 -21.09
C ASN A 438 16.53 -15.11 -21.15
N GLU A 439 17.49 -15.43 -20.27
CA GLU A 439 18.18 -16.74 -20.23
C GLU A 439 17.20 -17.92 -20.12
N SER A 440 16.09 -17.75 -19.39
CA SER A 440 15.00 -18.73 -19.26
C SER A 440 14.25 -19.04 -20.57
N LEU A 441 14.38 -18.20 -21.60
CA LEU A 441 13.65 -18.30 -22.87
C LEU A 441 14.55 -18.64 -24.07
N THR A 442 15.80 -19.02 -23.80
CA THR A 442 16.81 -19.36 -24.82
C THR A 442 16.62 -20.76 -25.41
N ALA A 443 15.82 -21.62 -24.74
CA ALA A 443 15.48 -22.94 -25.21
C ALA A 443 14.26 -22.93 -26.16
N GLY A 444 14.36 -23.69 -27.26
CA GLY A 444 13.32 -23.84 -28.27
C GLY A 444 13.29 -22.71 -29.30
N ARG A 445 12.65 -22.94 -30.45
CA ARG A 445 12.59 -21.94 -31.52
C ARG A 445 11.60 -20.83 -31.15
N LYS A 446 12.03 -19.58 -31.34
CA LYS A 446 11.22 -18.38 -31.12
C LYS A 446 11.18 -17.53 -32.38
N ALA A 447 10.17 -16.66 -32.47
CA ALA A 447 10.09 -15.66 -33.51
C ALA A 447 9.79 -14.29 -32.91
N VAL A 448 10.35 -13.26 -33.53
CA VAL A 448 10.02 -11.88 -33.27
C VAL A 448 9.14 -11.39 -34.41
N GLU A 449 7.98 -10.85 -34.07
CA GLU A 449 7.11 -10.13 -34.98
C GLU A 449 7.08 -8.66 -34.60
N ILE A 450 7.23 -7.76 -35.56
CA ILE A 450 7.09 -6.33 -35.36
C ILE A 450 5.91 -5.83 -36.19
N VAL A 451 4.99 -5.14 -35.55
CA VAL A 451 3.82 -4.52 -36.17
C VAL A 451 3.89 -3.00 -36.02
N ASN A 452 3.38 -2.27 -37.01
CA ASN A 452 3.20 -0.81 -36.91
C ASN A 452 1.92 -0.46 -36.11
N ASN A 453 1.67 0.83 -35.91
CA ASN A 453 0.48 1.34 -35.24
C ASN A 453 -0.86 1.05 -35.95
N LEU A 454 -0.82 0.56 -37.20
CA LEU A 454 -1.99 0.09 -37.95
C LEU A 454 -2.19 -1.44 -37.84
N GLY A 455 -1.38 -2.12 -37.01
CA GLY A 455 -1.42 -3.58 -36.83
C GLY A 455 -0.80 -4.37 -37.98
N GLN A 456 -0.12 -3.72 -38.93
CA GLN A 456 0.51 -4.39 -40.06
C GLN A 456 1.89 -4.93 -39.68
N THR A 457 2.14 -6.20 -39.96
CA THR A 457 3.46 -6.83 -39.75
C THR A 457 4.50 -6.22 -40.68
N VAL A 458 5.50 -5.56 -40.09
CA VAL A 458 6.62 -4.92 -40.81
C VAL A 458 7.91 -5.73 -40.77
N CYS A 459 8.03 -6.66 -39.81
CA CYS A 459 9.15 -7.60 -39.69
C CYS A 459 8.66 -8.88 -39.03
N ASN A 460 9.11 -10.04 -39.54
CA ASN A 460 8.99 -11.31 -38.85
C ASN A 460 10.33 -12.03 -38.97
N LYS A 461 10.96 -12.33 -37.83
CA LYS A 461 12.30 -12.90 -37.78
C LYS A 461 12.33 -14.06 -36.80
N ARG A 462 12.70 -15.24 -37.31
CA ARG A 462 13.01 -16.39 -36.46
C ARG A 462 14.33 -16.14 -35.73
N LEU A 463 14.35 -16.42 -34.44
CA LEU A 463 15.54 -16.36 -33.62
C LEU A 463 16.26 -17.72 -33.71
N GLN A 464 17.57 -17.67 -33.94
CA GLN A 464 18.44 -18.85 -33.76
C GLN A 464 18.72 -19.02 -32.25
N ASN A 465 19.37 -20.11 -31.83
CA ASN A 465 19.72 -20.41 -30.42
C ASN A 465 20.76 -19.43 -29.83
N ASN A 466 20.61 -18.14 -30.08
CA ASN A 466 21.44 -17.05 -29.62
C ASN A 466 20.59 -16.19 -28.70
N ASN A 467 21.16 -15.77 -27.57
CA ASN A 467 20.45 -14.94 -26.58
C ASN A 467 20.23 -13.50 -27.07
N SER A 468 20.68 -13.15 -28.29
CA SER A 468 20.56 -11.81 -28.85
C SER A 468 20.41 -11.85 -30.38
N THR A 469 19.63 -10.92 -30.94
CA THR A 469 19.43 -10.76 -32.38
C THR A 469 19.25 -9.30 -32.76
N LEU A 470 19.97 -8.87 -33.80
CA LEU A 470 19.79 -7.55 -34.41
C LEU A 470 18.61 -7.56 -35.40
N ILE A 471 17.80 -6.50 -35.37
CA ILE A 471 16.73 -6.23 -36.31
C ILE A 471 16.99 -4.87 -36.94
N ASN A 472 16.95 -4.83 -38.27
CA ASN A 472 17.15 -3.62 -39.06
C ASN A 472 15.80 -3.17 -39.64
N LEU A 473 15.34 -2.01 -39.18
CA LEU A 473 14.17 -1.26 -39.60
C LEU A 473 14.55 0.11 -40.19
N SER A 474 15.80 0.35 -40.59
CA SER A 474 16.26 1.67 -41.09
C SER A 474 15.48 2.15 -42.33
N ASN A 475 14.83 1.24 -43.05
CA ASN A 475 13.99 1.55 -44.21
C ASN A 475 12.49 1.69 -43.87
N LYS A 476 12.11 1.69 -42.58
CA LYS A 476 10.71 1.82 -42.14
C LYS A 476 10.40 3.26 -41.72
N PRO A 477 9.15 3.73 -41.87
CA PRO A 477 8.75 5.07 -41.45
C PRO A 477 8.99 5.31 -39.95
N LYS A 478 9.35 6.53 -39.58
CA LYS A 478 9.41 6.93 -38.17
C LYS A 478 8.03 6.80 -37.52
N GLY A 479 7.97 6.38 -36.27
CA GLY A 479 6.69 6.20 -35.58
C GLY A 479 6.73 5.17 -34.46
N ILE A 480 5.54 4.80 -33.97
CA ILE A 480 5.35 3.81 -32.91
C ILE A 480 5.23 2.41 -33.54
N TYR A 481 5.96 1.47 -32.95
CA TYR A 481 5.94 0.07 -33.31
C TYR A 481 5.77 -0.80 -32.06
N PHE A 482 5.21 -2.00 -32.27
CA PHE A 482 5.11 -3.03 -31.25
C PHE A 482 5.89 -4.24 -31.69
N ILE A 483 6.62 -4.83 -30.78
CA ILE A 483 7.36 -6.07 -30.99
C ILE A 483 6.76 -7.16 -30.11
N LEU A 484 6.50 -8.32 -30.71
CA LEU A 484 5.95 -9.52 -30.08
C LEU A 484 6.98 -10.63 -30.16
N LEU A 485 7.31 -11.25 -29.03
CA LEU A 485 8.04 -12.50 -28.97
C LEU A 485 7.03 -13.65 -28.99
N LYS A 486 7.22 -14.60 -29.90
CA LYS A 486 6.34 -15.76 -30.08
C LYS A 486 7.08 -17.09 -29.93
N SER A 487 6.39 -18.11 -29.43
CA SER A 487 6.84 -19.50 -29.44
C SER A 487 6.76 -20.12 -30.84
N GLU A 488 7.29 -21.34 -31.01
CA GLU A 488 7.21 -22.10 -32.26
C GLU A 488 5.76 -22.34 -32.70
N ASP A 489 4.85 -22.51 -31.74
CA ASP A 489 3.41 -22.71 -31.97
C ASP A 489 2.63 -21.39 -32.12
N GLY A 490 3.33 -20.25 -32.15
CA GLY A 490 2.72 -18.93 -32.40
C GLY A 490 2.14 -18.22 -31.18
N VAL A 491 2.28 -18.79 -29.98
CA VAL A 491 1.82 -18.19 -28.71
C VAL A 491 2.67 -16.96 -28.40
N CYS A 492 2.03 -15.84 -28.05
CA CYS A 492 2.73 -14.64 -27.61
C CYS A 492 3.35 -14.88 -26.22
N LEU A 493 4.67 -14.82 -26.14
CA LEU A 493 5.45 -14.95 -24.92
C LEU A 493 5.72 -13.59 -24.26
N GLY A 494 5.62 -12.51 -25.02
CA GLY A 494 5.54 -11.14 -24.50
C GLY A 494 5.56 -10.08 -25.60
N LYS A 495 5.24 -8.84 -25.20
CA LYS A 495 5.08 -7.69 -26.09
C LYS A 495 5.76 -6.45 -25.52
N ARG A 496 6.26 -5.57 -26.38
CA ARG A 496 6.81 -4.26 -25.96
C ARG A 496 6.60 -3.18 -27.03
N LYS A 497 6.34 -1.95 -26.59
CA LYS A 497 6.24 -0.74 -27.44
C LYS A 497 7.64 -0.11 -27.61
N PHE A 498 7.95 0.38 -28.81
CA PHE A 498 9.14 1.22 -29.03
C PHE A 498 8.90 2.29 -30.11
N ILE A 499 9.75 3.32 -30.11
CA ILE A 499 9.72 4.42 -31.07
C ILE A 499 10.89 4.28 -32.04
N LEU A 500 10.60 4.36 -33.35
CA LEU A 500 11.59 4.48 -34.42
C LEU A 500 11.73 5.95 -34.80
N LYS A 501 12.93 6.52 -34.61
CA LYS A 501 13.26 7.94 -34.78
C LYS A 501 13.93 8.27 -36.10
#